data_AF-A0A1J5K681-F1
#
_entry.id   AF-A0A1J5K681-F1
#
_cell.length_a   1.000
_cell.length_b   1.000
_cell.length_c   1.000
_cell.angle_alpha   90.00
_cell.angle_beta   90.00
_cell.angle_gamma   90.00
#
_symmetry.space_group_name_H-M   'P 1'
#
loop_
_entity.id
_entity.type
_entity.pdbx_description
1 polymer ?
#
loop_
_entity_poly.entity_id
_entity_poly.type
_entity_poly.pdbx_seq_one_letter_code
_entity_poly.pdbx_strand_id
1 'polypeptide(L)'
;MNNLKFFIIFVFLLTSNAFGKELKFSKEVPLLYKLLITEAYQTKEIKKSAIGVTNSLLQRNQGDFSFIENEIIKYTLSYSKTLKKGFKVIDHKMYESVKVKVSSISKERPFTKYLYQSFMLDLSELLTDPELIKYNSYQKNRLFKIDKLTRKFSKKVAMLTPWLRTLISDEPGIYDNKLDIFVISLTDHIRKILELTSRTSGELQSDAKVFISVIDIGLEEARKAIDGLNFEVSPAPNPNYKAPDNLPASVDDWVPVDETIIEDGVPLTKDNLFPGKDPNYTPPKVLPRPVDGWD
;
A
#
# COMPACT_ATOMS: atom_id res chain seq x y z
N MET A 1 -38.42 -20.93 0.25
CA MET A 1 -37.61 -21.87 -0.56
C MET A 1 -36.78 -21.08 -1.57
N ASN A 2 -35.46 -21.28 -1.47
CA ASN A 2 -34.42 -21.11 -2.48
C ASN A 2 -33.99 -19.69 -2.92
N ASN A 3 -33.16 -19.08 -2.06
CA ASN A 3 -31.74 -18.80 -2.33
C ASN A 3 -31.40 -18.24 -3.73
N LEU A 4 -31.54 -16.92 -3.90
CA LEU A 4 -30.79 -16.16 -4.89
C LEU A 4 -29.36 -15.93 -4.34
N LYS A 5 -28.61 -17.02 -4.12
CA LYS A 5 -27.22 -16.96 -3.65
C LYS A 5 -26.32 -16.59 -4.83
N PHE A 6 -25.66 -15.43 -4.69
CA PHE A 6 -24.34 -15.09 -5.22
C PHE A 6 -23.93 -15.74 -6.55
N PHE A 7 -24.12 -15.01 -7.65
CA PHE A 7 -23.34 -15.21 -8.87
C PHE A 7 -22.41 -14.00 -9.07
N ILE A 8 -21.51 -13.83 -8.11
CA ILE A 8 -20.21 -13.19 -8.31
C ILE A 8 -19.22 -14.31 -8.01
N ILE A 9 -19.00 -15.17 -9.00
CA ILE A 9 -17.92 -16.15 -8.94
C ILE A 9 -16.65 -15.34 -9.24
N PHE A 10 -16.18 -14.62 -8.21
CA PHE A 10 -14.83 -14.11 -8.11
C PHE A 10 -13.93 -15.28 -7.71
N VAL A 11 -13.88 -16.32 -8.55
CA VAL A 11 -12.97 -17.45 -8.34
C VAL A 11 -11.63 -17.03 -8.89
N PHE A 12 -10.81 -16.46 -8.00
CA PHE A 12 -9.38 -16.76 -7.91
C PHE A 12 -8.86 -16.36 -6.52
N LEU A 13 -9.31 -17.11 -5.51
CA LEU A 13 -8.49 -17.37 -4.34
C LEU A 13 -7.41 -18.36 -4.80
N LEU A 14 -6.20 -17.88 -5.09
CA LEU A 14 -4.90 -18.59 -5.02
C LEU A 14 -3.84 -17.88 -5.90
N THR A 15 -3.37 -16.71 -5.48
CA THR A 15 -2.00 -16.19 -5.77
C THR A 15 -1.67 -15.00 -4.85
N SER A 16 -2.00 -15.06 -3.56
CA SER A 16 -1.71 -13.96 -2.62
C SER A 16 -0.23 -13.80 -2.24
N ASN A 17 0.70 -14.52 -2.87
CA ASN A 17 2.13 -14.50 -2.52
C ASN A 17 3.08 -14.12 -3.67
N ALA A 18 2.59 -13.66 -4.83
CA ALA A 18 3.46 -13.42 -5.98
C ALA A 18 3.51 -11.96 -6.50
N PHE A 19 2.83 -11.00 -5.87
CA PHE A 19 2.78 -9.63 -6.38
C PHE A 19 3.13 -8.60 -5.30
N GLY A 20 4.28 -7.94 -5.52
CA GLY A 20 4.85 -6.87 -4.69
C GLY A 20 5.76 -7.37 -3.58
N LYS A 21 7.06 -7.62 -3.85
CA LYS A 21 8.07 -7.87 -2.79
C LYS A 21 8.14 -6.71 -1.77
N GLU A 22 7.68 -5.51 -2.16
CA GLU A 22 7.81 -4.26 -1.43
C GLU A 22 6.61 -3.93 -0.53
N LEU A 23 5.44 -4.55 -0.72
CA LEU A 23 4.24 -4.26 0.08
C LEU A 23 3.66 -5.55 0.66
N LYS A 24 3.38 -5.54 1.96
CA LYS A 24 2.66 -6.60 2.66
C LYS A 24 1.35 -6.05 3.22
N PHE A 25 0.29 -6.83 3.04
CA PHE A 25 -1.08 -6.41 3.36
C PHE A 25 -1.70 -7.32 4.42
N SER A 26 -2.56 -6.76 5.27
CA SER A 26 -3.38 -7.57 6.18
C SER A 26 -4.44 -8.37 5.40
N LYS A 27 -5.01 -9.38 6.06
CA LYS A 27 -6.05 -10.24 5.46
C LYS A 27 -7.34 -9.48 5.16
N GLU A 28 -7.64 -8.44 5.93
CA GLU A 28 -8.88 -7.66 5.83
C GLU A 28 -8.92 -6.76 4.60
N VAL A 29 -7.75 -6.34 4.11
CA VAL A 29 -7.67 -5.44 2.97
C VAL A 29 -8.18 -6.17 1.70
N PRO A 30 -9.17 -5.64 0.96
CA PRO A 30 -9.75 -6.32 -0.18
C PRO A 30 -8.77 -6.47 -1.36
N LEU A 31 -8.99 -7.48 -2.21
CA LEU A 31 -8.02 -7.85 -3.26
C LEU A 31 -7.84 -6.73 -4.30
N LEU A 32 -8.94 -6.16 -4.78
CA LEU A 32 -8.87 -5.09 -5.80
C LEU A 32 -8.09 -3.88 -5.28
N TYR A 33 -8.24 -3.56 -4.00
CA TYR A 33 -7.53 -2.46 -3.37
C TYR A 33 -6.04 -2.77 -3.16
N LYS A 34 -5.70 -4.01 -2.75
CA LYS A 34 -4.31 -4.48 -2.68
C LYS A 34 -3.59 -4.28 -4.01
N LEU A 35 -4.21 -4.72 -5.10
CA LEU A 35 -3.66 -4.61 -6.43
C LEU A 35 -3.50 -3.15 -6.86
N LEU A 36 -4.54 -2.33 -6.64
CA LEU A 36 -4.53 -0.91 -6.98
C LEU A 36 -3.40 -0.16 -6.29
N ILE A 37 -3.27 -0.32 -4.97
CA ILE A 37 -2.22 0.35 -4.19
C ILE A 37 -0.83 -0.18 -4.58
N THR A 38 -0.71 -1.47 -4.89
CA THR A 38 0.56 -2.04 -5.36
C THR A 38 0.98 -1.42 -6.69
N GLU A 39 0.06 -1.32 -7.64
CA GLU A 39 0.33 -0.66 -8.93
C GLU A 39 0.70 0.81 -8.76
N ALA A 40 -0.10 1.56 -8.00
CA ALA A 40 0.13 2.98 -7.76
C ALA A 40 1.44 3.24 -6.99
N TYR A 41 1.88 2.31 -6.14
CA TYR A 41 3.17 2.39 -5.47
C TYR A 41 4.35 2.06 -6.42
N GLN A 42 4.25 0.99 -7.20
CA GLN A 42 5.30 0.55 -8.15
C GLN A 42 5.52 1.55 -9.28
N THR A 43 4.45 2.20 -9.75
CA THR A 43 4.50 3.27 -10.75
C THR A 43 4.94 4.63 -10.18
N LYS A 44 5.25 4.71 -8.87
CA LYS A 44 5.66 5.92 -8.14
C LYS A 44 4.60 7.03 -8.08
N GLU A 45 3.35 6.72 -8.38
CA GLU A 45 2.20 7.63 -8.21
C GLU A 45 1.91 7.90 -6.72
N ILE A 46 2.16 6.91 -5.85
CA ILE A 46 2.01 7.02 -4.40
C ILE A 46 3.37 6.94 -3.70
N LYS A 47 3.65 7.93 -2.83
CA LYS A 47 4.84 7.92 -1.96
C LYS A 47 4.61 7.10 -0.69
N LYS A 48 5.69 6.61 -0.07
CA LYS A 48 5.67 5.89 1.22
C LYS A 48 4.91 6.65 2.33
N SER A 49 4.99 7.99 2.36
CA SER A 49 4.25 8.82 3.33
C SER A 49 2.74 8.71 3.18
N ALA A 50 2.23 8.59 1.95
CA ALA A 50 0.80 8.43 1.67
C ALA A 50 0.27 7.06 2.13
N ILE A 51 1.13 6.03 2.20
CA ILE A 51 0.77 4.73 2.80
C ILE A 51 0.55 4.87 4.31
N GLY A 52 1.38 5.67 5.00
CA GLY A 52 1.19 5.98 6.42
C GLY A 52 -0.16 6.66 6.69
N VAL A 53 -0.52 7.66 5.88
CA VAL A 53 -1.83 8.34 5.95
C VAL A 53 -2.95 7.33 5.68
N THR A 54 -2.81 6.50 4.65
CA THR A 54 -3.80 5.47 4.30
C THR A 54 -4.03 4.49 5.44
N ASN A 55 -2.97 4.02 6.12
CA ASN A 55 -3.11 3.17 7.30
C ASN A 55 -3.90 3.84 8.42
N SER A 56 -3.65 5.13 8.69
CA SER A 56 -4.39 5.87 9.72
C SER A 56 -5.88 5.98 9.38
N LEU A 57 -6.22 6.15 8.10
CA LEU A 57 -7.59 6.18 7.63
C LEU A 57 -8.26 4.80 7.73
N LEU A 58 -7.53 3.73 7.36
CA LEU A 58 -8.03 2.36 7.47
C LEU A 58 -8.28 1.94 8.93
N GLN A 59 -7.41 2.34 9.86
CA GLN A 59 -7.60 2.13 11.31
C GLN A 59 -8.88 2.75 11.83
N ARG A 60 -9.18 3.98 11.42
CA ARG A 60 -10.42 4.67 11.81
C ARG A 60 -11.67 3.94 11.32
N ASN A 61 -11.59 3.25 10.17
CA ASN A 61 -12.70 2.49 9.61
C ASN A 61 -12.92 1.10 10.26
N GLN A 62 -12.25 0.78 11.38
CA GLN A 62 -12.50 -0.39 12.23
C GLN A 62 -12.46 -1.77 11.54
N GLY A 63 -11.86 -1.88 10.35
CA GLY A 63 -11.66 -3.16 9.67
C GLY A 63 -12.80 -3.61 8.73
N ASP A 64 -13.91 -2.86 8.59
CA ASP A 64 -14.87 -3.12 7.50
C ASP A 64 -14.45 -2.36 6.24
N PHE A 65 -13.83 -3.09 5.33
CA PHE A 65 -13.36 -2.56 4.04
C PHE A 65 -14.19 -3.07 2.86
N SER A 66 -15.32 -3.73 3.12
CA SER A 66 -16.18 -4.30 2.07
C SER A 66 -16.74 -3.24 1.11
N PHE A 67 -16.87 -2.00 1.58
CA PHE A 67 -17.31 -0.87 0.75
C PHE A 67 -16.27 -0.45 -0.31
N ILE A 68 -14.97 -0.69 -0.08
CA ILE A 68 -13.91 -0.20 -0.98
C ILE A 68 -14.04 -0.83 -2.37
N GLU A 69 -14.30 -2.14 -2.45
CA GLU A 69 -14.50 -2.81 -3.74
C GLU A 69 -15.75 -2.30 -4.46
N ASN A 70 -16.82 -2.02 -3.72
CA ASN A 70 -18.03 -1.43 -4.28
C ASN A 70 -17.76 -0.03 -4.85
N GLU A 71 -16.95 0.78 -4.17
CA GLU A 71 -16.57 2.10 -4.67
C GLU A 71 -15.65 2.02 -5.89
N ILE A 72 -14.73 1.05 -5.94
CA ILE A 72 -13.93 0.78 -7.15
C ILE A 72 -14.85 0.49 -8.34
N ILE A 73 -15.82 -0.41 -8.17
CA ILE A 73 -16.75 -0.78 -9.24
C ILE A 73 -17.59 0.44 -9.67
N LYS A 74 -18.17 1.19 -8.73
CA LYS A 74 -18.97 2.39 -9.02
C LYS A 74 -18.16 3.45 -9.76
N TYR A 75 -16.90 3.66 -9.37
CA TYR A 75 -16.02 4.60 -10.02
C TYR A 75 -15.74 4.19 -11.46
N THR A 76 -15.37 2.92 -11.71
CA THR A 76 -15.15 2.40 -13.07
C THR A 76 -16.38 2.59 -13.94
N LEU A 77 -17.57 2.26 -13.43
CA LEU A 77 -18.82 2.43 -14.17
C LEU A 77 -19.06 3.89 -14.54
N SER A 78 -18.76 4.81 -13.62
CA SER A 78 -18.91 6.25 -13.84
C SER A 78 -17.89 6.80 -14.83
N TYR A 79 -16.62 6.41 -14.69
CA TYR A 79 -15.54 6.77 -15.61
C TYR A 79 -15.82 6.28 -17.02
N SER A 80 -16.37 5.07 -17.19
CA SER A 80 -16.71 4.55 -18.52
C SER A 80 -17.77 5.36 -19.28
N LYS A 81 -18.60 6.16 -18.57
CA LYS A 81 -19.61 7.02 -19.18
C LYS A 81 -18.99 8.27 -19.82
N THR A 82 -17.82 8.70 -19.36
CA THR A 82 -17.12 9.87 -19.90
C THR A 82 -16.35 9.52 -21.18
N LEU A 83 -16.06 8.24 -21.40
CA LEU A 83 -15.39 7.75 -22.60
C LEU A 83 -16.31 7.77 -23.82
N LYS A 84 -15.76 8.19 -24.97
CA LYS A 84 -16.49 8.17 -26.27
C LYS A 84 -17.07 6.77 -26.52
N LYS A 85 -18.30 6.72 -27.06
CA LYS A 85 -18.96 5.46 -27.43
C LYS A 85 -18.21 4.79 -28.58
N GLY A 86 -17.24 3.93 -28.25
CA GLY A 86 -16.33 3.33 -29.23
C GLY A 86 -16.86 2.06 -29.91
N PHE A 87 -17.28 1.03 -29.16
CA PHE A 87 -17.49 -0.28 -29.76
C PHE A 87 -18.65 -1.06 -29.14
N LYS A 88 -19.36 -1.83 -29.98
CA LYS A 88 -20.36 -2.83 -29.58
C LYS A 88 -20.43 -3.99 -30.58
N VAL A 89 -19.34 -4.72 -30.75
CA VAL A 89 -19.43 -6.12 -31.23
C VAL A 89 -18.42 -6.92 -30.42
N ILE A 90 -18.91 -7.95 -29.74
CA ILE A 90 -18.04 -8.95 -29.13
C ILE A 90 -17.70 -9.94 -30.24
N ASP A 91 -16.44 -9.93 -30.66
CA ASP A 91 -15.93 -10.82 -31.69
C ASP A 91 -14.58 -11.42 -31.29
N HIS A 92 -14.11 -12.38 -32.11
CA HIS A 92 -12.84 -13.05 -31.86
C HIS A 92 -11.63 -12.10 -32.03
N LYS A 93 -11.74 -11.07 -32.90
CA LYS A 93 -10.68 -10.07 -33.09
C LYS A 93 -10.44 -9.27 -31.82
N MET A 94 -11.52 -8.90 -31.14
CA MET A 94 -11.49 -8.23 -29.85
C MET A 94 -10.80 -9.10 -28.80
N TYR A 95 -11.13 -10.39 -28.72
CA TYR A 95 -10.46 -11.32 -27.81
C TYR A 95 -8.95 -11.41 -28.07
N GLU A 96 -8.52 -11.57 -29.32
CA GLU A 96 -7.09 -11.61 -29.65
C GLU A 96 -6.39 -10.29 -29.34
N SER A 97 -7.03 -9.14 -29.57
CA SER A 97 -6.47 -7.83 -29.20
C SER A 97 -6.23 -7.70 -27.69
N VAL A 98 -7.14 -8.22 -26.87
CA VAL A 98 -7.06 -8.20 -25.41
C VAL A 98 -5.97 -9.17 -24.94
N LYS A 99 -5.90 -10.36 -25.54
CA LYS A 99 -4.89 -11.38 -25.23
C LYS A 99 -3.46 -10.88 -25.49
N VAL A 100 -3.22 -10.21 -26.63
CA VAL A 100 -1.93 -9.57 -26.92
C VAL A 100 -1.58 -8.53 -25.85
N LYS A 101 -2.56 -7.71 -25.45
CA LYS A 101 -2.36 -6.71 -24.38
C LYS A 101 -2.04 -7.34 -23.03
N VAL A 102 -2.74 -8.40 -22.62
CA VAL A 102 -2.45 -9.13 -21.37
C VAL A 102 -0.98 -9.55 -21.30
N SER A 103 -0.43 -9.99 -22.44
CA SER A 103 0.97 -10.40 -22.53
C SER A 103 1.98 -9.24 -22.55
N SER A 104 1.57 -8.05 -22.99
CA SER A 104 2.45 -6.88 -23.09
C SER A 104 2.49 -6.01 -21.82
N ILE A 105 1.57 -6.21 -20.87
CA ILE A 105 1.51 -5.40 -19.64
C ILE A 105 2.72 -5.71 -18.73
N SER A 106 3.42 -4.64 -18.31
CA SER A 106 4.55 -4.71 -17.37
C SER A 106 4.17 -5.35 -16.04
N LYS A 107 5.14 -5.96 -15.36
CA LYS A 107 4.97 -6.52 -14.01
C LYS A 107 4.64 -5.44 -12.96
N GLU A 108 4.99 -4.18 -13.23
CA GLU A 108 4.72 -3.02 -12.38
C GLU A 108 3.25 -2.57 -12.40
N ARG A 109 2.42 -3.16 -13.28
CA ARG A 109 1.00 -2.85 -13.43
C ARG A 109 0.09 -4.03 -13.03
N PRO A 110 0.12 -4.50 -11.76
CA PRO A 110 -0.62 -5.68 -11.32
C PRO A 110 -2.14 -5.50 -11.32
N PHE A 111 -2.67 -4.31 -11.03
CA PHE A 111 -4.11 -4.03 -11.05
C PHE A 111 -4.64 -4.02 -12.48
N THR A 112 -3.98 -3.30 -13.37
CA THR A 112 -4.29 -3.28 -14.80
C THR A 112 -4.23 -4.69 -15.38
N LYS A 113 -3.16 -5.44 -15.09
CA LYS A 113 -3.02 -6.83 -15.55
C LYS A 113 -4.15 -7.72 -15.05
N TYR A 114 -4.52 -7.60 -13.78
CA TYR A 114 -5.63 -8.35 -13.19
C TYR A 114 -6.95 -8.05 -13.91
N LEU A 115 -7.28 -6.76 -14.10
CA LEU A 115 -8.49 -6.36 -14.82
C LEU A 115 -8.54 -6.96 -16.23
N TYR A 116 -7.42 -6.94 -16.94
CA TYR A 116 -7.31 -7.49 -18.28
C TYR A 116 -7.46 -9.02 -18.33
N GLN A 117 -6.89 -9.72 -17.36
CA GLN A 117 -7.04 -11.18 -17.25
C GLN A 117 -8.49 -11.57 -16.93
N SER A 118 -9.12 -10.92 -15.95
CA SER A 118 -10.53 -11.12 -15.64
C SER A 118 -11.41 -10.85 -16.85
N PHE A 119 -11.13 -9.74 -17.55
CA PHE A 119 -11.87 -9.35 -18.73
C PHE A 119 -11.72 -10.34 -19.90
N MET A 120 -10.53 -10.90 -20.10
CA MET A 120 -10.28 -11.93 -21.11
C MET A 120 -11.10 -13.20 -20.83
N LEU A 121 -11.22 -13.60 -19.57
CA LEU A 121 -12.05 -14.74 -19.16
C LEU A 121 -13.53 -14.46 -19.43
N ASP A 122 -14.03 -13.29 -19.06
CA ASP A 122 -15.41 -12.87 -19.33
C ASP A 122 -15.71 -12.85 -20.84
N LEU A 123 -14.77 -12.38 -21.67
CA LEU A 123 -14.90 -12.44 -23.12
C LEU A 123 -14.92 -13.87 -23.65
N SER A 124 -14.09 -14.77 -23.13
CA SER A 124 -14.12 -16.17 -23.54
C SER A 124 -15.44 -16.85 -23.19
N GLU A 125 -16.04 -16.53 -22.04
CA GLU A 125 -17.36 -17.06 -21.66
C GLU A 125 -18.43 -16.53 -22.64
N LEU A 126 -18.42 -15.23 -22.93
CA LEU A 126 -19.36 -14.63 -23.88
C LEU A 126 -19.21 -15.16 -25.32
N LEU A 127 -17.97 -15.45 -25.75
CA LEU A 127 -17.70 -15.97 -27.09
C LEU A 127 -18.12 -17.43 -27.26
N THR A 128 -18.10 -18.20 -26.18
CA THR A 128 -18.50 -19.61 -26.17
C THR A 128 -19.98 -19.82 -25.88
N ASP A 129 -20.69 -18.79 -25.41
CA ASP A 129 -22.13 -18.86 -25.13
C ASP A 129 -22.95 -19.01 -26.42
N PRO A 130 -23.81 -20.06 -26.53
CA PRO A 130 -24.70 -20.25 -27.68
C PRO A 130 -25.63 -19.06 -27.98
N GLU A 131 -25.95 -18.24 -26.96
CA GLU A 131 -26.83 -17.07 -27.11
C GLU A 131 -26.16 -15.91 -27.88
N LEU A 132 -24.85 -15.97 -28.13
CA LEU A 132 -24.11 -14.95 -28.89
C LEU A 132 -24.67 -14.75 -30.30
N ILE A 133 -25.02 -15.83 -31.01
CA ILE A 133 -25.54 -15.77 -32.39
C ILE A 133 -26.87 -15.03 -32.41
N LYS A 134 -27.76 -15.33 -31.46
CA LYS A 134 -29.06 -14.67 -31.31
C LYS A 134 -28.90 -13.22 -30.91
N TYR A 135 -27.99 -12.92 -29.98
CA TYR A 135 -27.66 -11.56 -29.57
C TYR A 135 -27.13 -10.70 -30.73
N ASN A 136 -26.19 -11.23 -31.54
CA ASN A 136 -25.66 -10.56 -32.71
C ASN A 136 -26.74 -10.29 -33.76
N SER A 137 -27.66 -11.26 -33.95
CA SER A 137 -28.80 -11.12 -34.86
C SER A 137 -29.79 -10.06 -34.36
N TYR A 138 -30.05 -10.03 -33.05
CA TYR A 138 -30.85 -8.99 -32.39
C TYR A 138 -30.25 -7.59 -32.58
N GLN A 139 -28.93 -7.43 -32.37
CA GLN A 139 -28.27 -6.14 -32.54
C GLN A 139 -28.37 -5.60 -33.98
N LYS A 140 -28.23 -6.47 -34.99
CA LYS A 140 -28.33 -6.10 -36.40
C LYS A 140 -29.76 -5.78 -36.83
N ASN A 141 -30.72 -6.60 -36.42
CA ASN A 141 -32.09 -6.55 -36.94
C ASN A 141 -33.05 -5.70 -36.08
N ARG A 142 -32.59 -5.18 -34.93
CA ARG A 142 -33.41 -4.41 -33.96
C ARG A 142 -34.78 -5.06 -33.67
N LEU A 143 -34.81 -6.39 -33.56
CA LEU A 143 -36.04 -7.14 -33.35
C LEU A 143 -36.72 -6.73 -32.03
N PHE A 144 -38.02 -6.44 -32.06
CA PHE A 144 -38.76 -5.92 -30.90
C PHE A 144 -38.98 -6.91 -29.75
N LYS A 145 -38.79 -8.22 -29.98
CA LYS A 145 -38.97 -9.26 -28.95
C LYS A 145 -37.70 -10.05 -28.74
N ILE A 146 -37.10 -9.88 -27.56
CA ILE A 146 -35.98 -10.68 -27.06
C ILE A 146 -36.53 -11.68 -26.04
N ASP A 147 -36.16 -12.94 -26.19
CA ASP A 147 -36.40 -13.99 -25.21
C ASP A 147 -35.65 -13.74 -23.89
N LYS A 148 -36.02 -14.48 -22.84
CA LYS A 148 -35.45 -14.27 -21.51
C LYS A 148 -33.94 -14.55 -21.44
N LEU A 149 -33.43 -15.50 -22.23
CA LEU A 149 -32.03 -15.89 -22.23
C LEU A 149 -31.17 -14.86 -22.95
N THR A 150 -31.54 -14.47 -24.18
CA THR A 150 -30.83 -13.40 -24.88
C THR A 150 -30.92 -12.07 -24.13
N ARG A 151 -31.99 -11.80 -23.37
CA ARG A 151 -32.07 -10.62 -22.48
C ARG A 151 -31.07 -10.68 -21.33
N LYS A 152 -30.87 -11.86 -20.72
CA LYS A 152 -29.86 -12.07 -19.67
C LYS A 152 -28.46 -11.89 -20.26
N PHE A 153 -28.21 -12.45 -21.44
CA PHE A 153 -26.95 -12.28 -22.18
C PHE A 153 -26.69 -10.80 -22.49
N SER A 154 -27.69 -10.08 -23.02
CA SER A 154 -27.58 -8.63 -23.27
C SER A 154 -27.25 -7.82 -22.02
N LYS A 155 -27.73 -8.23 -20.83
CA LYS A 155 -27.36 -7.59 -19.56
C LYS A 155 -25.90 -7.88 -19.19
N LYS A 156 -25.41 -9.11 -19.36
CA LYS A 156 -23.99 -9.44 -19.17
C LYS A 156 -23.10 -8.58 -20.06
N VAL A 157 -23.43 -8.48 -21.35
CA VAL A 157 -22.69 -7.62 -22.29
C VAL A 157 -22.77 -6.15 -21.90
N ALA A 158 -23.93 -5.67 -21.44
CA ALA A 158 -24.09 -4.29 -20.98
C ALA A 158 -23.25 -3.98 -19.72
N MET A 159 -23.07 -4.95 -18.82
CA MET A 159 -22.21 -4.82 -17.64
C MET A 159 -20.72 -4.80 -18.00
N LEU A 160 -20.33 -5.52 -19.04
CA LEU A 160 -18.94 -5.54 -19.52
C LEU A 160 -18.60 -4.35 -20.43
N THR A 161 -19.60 -3.76 -21.10
CA THR A 161 -19.43 -2.60 -22.00
C THR A 161 -18.61 -1.45 -21.38
N PRO A 162 -18.84 -1.04 -20.12
CA PRO A 162 -17.98 -0.11 -19.39
C PRO A 162 -16.50 -0.44 -19.44
N TRP A 163 -16.15 -1.68 -19.13
CA TRP A 163 -14.79 -2.19 -19.15
C TRP A 163 -14.22 -2.26 -20.57
N LEU A 164 -15.05 -2.55 -21.58
CA LEU A 164 -14.61 -2.53 -22.99
C LEU A 164 -14.08 -1.16 -23.39
N ARG A 165 -14.78 -0.12 -22.96
CA ARG A 165 -14.43 1.26 -23.31
C ARG A 165 -13.17 1.72 -22.59
N THR A 166 -12.98 1.29 -21.34
CA THR A 166 -11.77 1.62 -20.58
C THR A 166 -10.56 0.83 -21.05
N LEU A 167 -10.75 -0.39 -21.57
CA LEU A 167 -9.66 -1.31 -21.91
C LEU A 167 -9.24 -1.30 -23.40
N ILE A 168 -10.06 -0.77 -24.31
CA ILE A 168 -9.82 -0.79 -25.75
C ILE A 168 -9.78 0.64 -26.29
N SER A 169 -8.61 1.06 -26.77
CA SER A 169 -8.36 2.30 -27.51
C SER A 169 -7.41 1.98 -28.65
N ASP A 170 -7.61 2.64 -29.79
CA ASP A 170 -6.92 2.34 -31.05
C ASP A 170 -5.43 2.76 -31.05
N GLU A 171 -5.03 3.65 -30.13
CA GLU A 171 -3.66 4.15 -30.03
C GLU A 171 -2.97 3.70 -28.73
N PRO A 172 -1.83 2.96 -28.80
CA PRO A 172 -1.12 2.43 -27.63
C PRO A 172 -0.66 3.51 -26.62
N GLY A 173 -0.10 4.63 -27.08
CA GLY A 173 0.43 5.68 -26.18
C GLY A 173 -0.65 6.50 -25.47
N ILE A 174 -1.79 6.75 -26.14
CA ILE A 174 -2.96 7.39 -25.52
C ILE A 174 -3.61 6.45 -24.51
N TYR A 175 -3.48 5.14 -24.73
CA TYR A 175 -4.09 4.11 -23.92
C TYR A 175 -3.43 3.96 -22.55
N ASP A 176 -2.09 3.86 -22.50
CA ASP A 176 -1.36 3.77 -21.24
C ASP A 176 -1.60 5.00 -20.38
N ASN A 177 -1.60 6.20 -20.98
CA ASN A 177 -1.92 7.44 -20.28
C ASN A 177 -3.35 7.45 -19.71
N LYS A 178 -4.35 6.94 -20.45
CA LYS A 178 -5.74 6.84 -19.95
C LYS A 178 -5.88 5.89 -18.77
N LEU A 179 -5.13 4.79 -18.76
CA LEU A 179 -5.10 3.86 -17.64
C LEU A 179 -4.40 4.45 -16.43
N ASP A 180 -3.29 5.14 -16.64
CA ASP A 180 -2.54 5.79 -15.57
C ASP A 180 -3.42 6.87 -14.91
N ILE A 181 -4.06 7.72 -15.72
CA ILE A 181 -5.07 8.69 -15.25
C ILE A 181 -6.19 7.99 -14.49
N PHE A 182 -6.68 6.86 -14.98
CA PHE A 182 -7.74 6.09 -14.32
C PHE A 182 -7.28 5.55 -12.95
N VAL A 183 -6.09 4.97 -12.86
CA VAL A 183 -5.53 4.41 -11.62
C VAL A 183 -5.29 5.50 -10.58
N ILE A 184 -4.71 6.63 -10.99
CA ILE A 184 -4.48 7.80 -10.12
C ILE A 184 -5.82 8.34 -9.60
N SER A 185 -6.75 8.62 -10.51
CA SER A 185 -8.04 9.20 -10.14
C SER A 185 -8.91 8.26 -9.30
N LEU A 186 -8.82 6.95 -9.52
CA LEU A 186 -9.46 5.94 -8.69
C LEU A 186 -8.83 5.87 -7.29
N THR A 187 -7.50 5.92 -7.21
CA THR A 187 -6.77 5.95 -5.93
C THR A 187 -7.18 7.18 -5.11
N ASP A 188 -7.22 8.36 -5.73
CA ASP A 188 -7.67 9.59 -5.09
C ASP A 188 -9.12 9.54 -4.66
N HIS A 189 -10.00 8.93 -5.47
CA HIS A 189 -11.40 8.70 -5.10
C HIS A 189 -11.50 7.86 -3.83
N ILE A 190 -10.83 6.71 -3.78
CA ILE A 190 -10.86 5.83 -2.60
C ILE A 190 -10.29 6.54 -1.38
N ARG A 191 -9.20 7.28 -1.52
CA ARG A 191 -8.64 8.07 -0.43
C ARG A 191 -9.66 9.08 0.10
N LYS A 192 -10.35 9.81 -0.76
CA LYS A 192 -11.40 10.76 -0.35
C LYS A 192 -12.56 10.05 0.36
N ILE A 193 -12.99 8.89 -0.14
CA ILE A 193 -14.02 8.10 0.55
C ILE A 193 -13.53 7.68 1.93
N LEU A 194 -12.32 7.15 2.05
CA LEU A 194 -11.72 6.77 3.34
C LEU A 194 -11.63 7.96 4.31
N GLU A 195 -11.26 9.15 3.81
CA GLU A 195 -11.27 10.38 4.59
C GLU A 195 -12.68 10.73 5.08
N LEU A 196 -13.69 10.65 4.20
CA LEU A 196 -15.09 10.94 4.55
C LEU A 196 -15.65 9.94 5.56
N THR A 197 -15.45 8.64 5.35
CA THR A 197 -15.94 7.61 6.27
C THR A 197 -15.20 7.67 7.62
N SER A 198 -13.92 8.04 7.61
CA SER A 198 -13.14 8.22 8.84
C SER A 198 -13.59 9.40 9.71
N ARG A 199 -14.33 10.38 9.15
CA ARG A 199 -14.91 11.49 9.92
C ARG A 199 -16.12 11.06 10.73
N THR A 200 -16.81 10.02 10.27
CA THR A 200 -18.01 9.49 10.92
C THR A 200 -17.71 8.33 11.86
N SER A 201 -16.52 7.74 11.78
CA SER A 201 -16.08 6.67 12.66
C SER A 201 -15.57 7.20 14.01
N GLY A 202 -15.92 6.51 15.10
CA GLY A 202 -15.52 6.85 16.47
C GLY A 202 -14.01 6.76 16.75
N GLU A 203 -13.61 7.06 17.98
CA GLU A 203 -12.22 7.19 18.45
C GLU A 203 -11.27 6.10 17.93
N LEU A 204 -10.01 6.50 17.68
CA LEU A 204 -8.92 5.60 17.31
C LEU A 204 -8.81 4.47 18.35
N GLN A 205 -8.90 3.22 17.90
CA GLN A 205 -8.60 2.08 18.76
C GLN A 205 -7.14 2.16 19.23
N SER A 206 -6.90 1.87 20.51
CA SER A 206 -5.59 1.97 21.17
C SER A 206 -4.52 1.08 20.55
N ASP A 207 -4.93 -0.01 19.89
CA ASP A 207 -4.03 -0.92 19.19
C ASP A 207 -3.92 -0.51 17.72
N ALA A 208 -2.82 0.16 17.38
CA ALA A 208 -2.52 0.62 16.03
C ALA A 208 -2.26 -0.55 15.07
N LYS A 209 -3.34 -1.18 14.58
CA LYS A 209 -3.26 -2.26 13.59
C LYS A 209 -2.70 -1.73 12.27
N VAL A 210 -1.61 -2.32 11.78
CA VAL A 210 -1.03 -1.95 10.49
C VAL A 210 -1.67 -2.78 9.38
N PHE A 211 -2.29 -2.10 8.40
CA PHE A 211 -2.99 -2.76 7.29
C PHE A 211 -2.11 -2.93 6.05
N ILE A 212 -1.20 -1.99 5.81
CA ILE A 212 -0.26 -1.97 4.69
C ILE A 212 1.14 -1.68 5.25
N SER A 213 2.08 -2.59 5.08
CA SER A 213 3.48 -2.40 5.49
C SER A 213 4.37 -2.34 4.25
N VAL A 214 5.20 -1.31 4.17
CA VAL A 214 6.25 -1.19 3.15
C VAL A 214 7.48 -1.94 3.62
N ILE A 215 7.86 -2.99 2.88
CA ILE A 215 9.05 -3.77 3.10
C ILE A 215 10.21 -3.07 2.39
N ASP A 216 11.24 -2.73 3.14
CA ASP A 216 12.51 -2.27 2.58
C ASP A 216 13.34 -3.50 2.21
N ILE A 217 13.37 -3.83 0.92
CA ILE A 217 14.04 -5.03 0.40
C ILE A 217 15.54 -4.96 0.69
N GLY A 218 16.15 -3.78 0.59
CA GLY A 218 17.59 -3.61 0.86
C GLY A 218 17.91 -3.86 2.33
N LEU A 219 17.05 -3.41 3.25
CA LEU A 219 17.20 -3.70 4.68
C LEU A 219 16.95 -5.18 5.01
N GLU A 220 15.98 -5.83 4.37
CA GLU A 220 15.72 -7.27 4.54
C GLU A 220 16.87 -8.15 4.03
N GLU A 221 17.43 -7.80 2.87
CA GLU A 221 18.61 -8.48 2.31
C GLU A 221 19.84 -8.24 3.19
N ALA A 222 20.04 -7.01 3.68
CA ALA A 222 21.10 -6.70 4.64
C ALA A 222 20.93 -7.45 5.97
N ARG A 223 19.70 -7.55 6.50
CA ARG A 223 19.40 -8.33 7.72
C ARG A 223 19.70 -9.82 7.52
N LYS A 224 19.31 -10.40 6.38
CA LYS A 224 19.64 -11.81 6.07
C LYS A 224 21.13 -12.03 5.89
N ALA A 225 21.85 -11.06 5.32
CA ALA A 225 23.30 -11.12 5.22
C ALA A 225 23.98 -11.04 6.60
N ILE A 226 23.43 -10.24 7.52
CA ILE A 226 23.90 -10.13 8.91
C ILE A 226 23.54 -11.38 9.72
N ASP A 227 22.36 -11.95 9.57
CA ASP A 227 21.95 -13.19 10.25
C ASP A 227 22.82 -14.39 9.86
N GLY A 228 23.42 -14.36 8.66
CA GLY A 228 24.42 -15.34 8.22
C GLY A 228 25.85 -15.05 8.71
N LEU A 229 26.09 -13.87 9.28
CA LEU A 229 27.36 -13.47 9.87
C LEU A 229 27.27 -13.63 11.38
N ASN A 230 27.71 -14.79 11.88
CA ASN A 230 28.00 -14.95 13.30
C ASN A 230 29.21 -14.07 13.64
N PHE A 231 28.96 -12.84 14.07
CA PHE A 231 29.97 -12.08 14.77
C PHE A 231 30.21 -12.79 16.10
N GLU A 232 31.39 -13.38 16.29
CA GLU A 232 31.90 -13.68 17.63
C GLU A 232 32.12 -12.33 18.33
N VAL A 233 31.07 -11.82 18.98
CA VAL A 233 31.05 -10.49 19.60
C VAL A 233 32.06 -10.38 20.76
N SER A 234 32.66 -11.50 21.16
CA SER A 234 33.76 -11.52 22.11
C SER A 234 34.83 -12.50 21.62
N PRO A 235 36.12 -12.12 21.59
CA PRO A 235 37.18 -13.12 21.50
C PRO A 235 36.96 -14.12 22.63
N ALA A 236 37.11 -15.42 22.32
CA ALA A 236 37.03 -16.46 23.33
C ALA A 236 37.94 -16.08 24.52
N PRO A 237 37.45 -16.17 25.77
CA PRO A 237 38.25 -15.83 26.93
C PRO A 237 39.55 -16.62 26.88
N ASN A 238 40.68 -15.93 26.97
CA ASN A 238 41.99 -16.55 26.91
C ASN A 238 42.01 -17.74 27.89
N PRO A 239 42.33 -18.97 27.46
CA PRO A 239 42.29 -20.15 28.32
C PRO A 239 43.22 -20.03 29.55
N ASN A 240 44.16 -19.07 29.53
CA ASN A 240 45.06 -18.75 30.63
C ASN A 240 44.59 -17.58 31.52
N TYR A 241 43.46 -16.94 31.22
CA TYR A 241 42.93 -15.86 32.04
C TYR A 241 42.32 -16.43 33.33
N LYS A 242 42.87 -16.04 34.47
CA LYS A 242 42.25 -16.23 35.78
C LYS A 242 41.73 -14.89 36.25
N ALA A 243 40.42 -14.80 36.47
CA ALA A 243 39.83 -13.62 37.09
C ALA A 243 40.47 -13.45 38.48
N PRO A 244 40.91 -12.25 38.87
CA PRO A 244 41.44 -12.00 40.20
C PRO A 244 40.32 -12.17 41.24
N ASP A 245 40.64 -12.78 42.39
CA ASP A 245 39.67 -13.06 43.46
C ASP A 245 39.09 -11.79 44.09
N ASN A 246 39.80 -10.67 43.98
CA ASN A 246 39.34 -9.35 44.36
C ASN A 246 39.58 -8.38 43.21
N LEU A 247 38.58 -7.54 42.93
CA LEU A 247 38.77 -6.39 42.06
C LEU A 247 39.88 -5.51 42.66
N PRO A 248 40.75 -4.89 41.84
CA PRO A 248 41.64 -3.85 42.34
C PRO A 248 40.79 -2.80 43.07
N ALA A 249 41.30 -2.31 44.20
CA ALA A 249 40.65 -1.22 44.92
C ALA A 249 40.42 -0.06 43.94
N SER A 250 39.23 0.52 43.98
CA SER A 250 38.91 1.70 43.18
C SER A 250 39.93 2.79 43.53
N VAL A 251 40.82 3.09 42.59
CA VAL A 251 41.69 4.25 42.68
C VAL A 251 40.93 5.38 41.99
N ASP A 252 40.59 6.43 42.73
CA ASP A 252 40.08 7.70 42.18
C ASP A 252 41.24 8.45 41.50
N ASP A 253 41.93 7.79 40.56
CA ASP A 253 43.03 8.40 39.78
C ASP A 253 42.49 9.17 38.56
N TRP A 254 41.50 10.02 38.81
CA TRP A 254 41.29 11.23 38.02
C TRP A 254 41.78 12.43 38.84
N VAL A 255 43.06 12.40 39.20
CA VAL A 255 43.76 13.58 39.67
C VAL A 255 44.16 14.36 38.41
N PRO A 256 43.70 15.62 38.23
CA PRO A 256 44.19 16.45 37.14
C PRO A 256 45.71 16.56 37.25
N VAL A 257 46.43 16.33 36.16
CA VAL A 257 47.91 16.31 36.10
C VAL A 257 48.53 17.71 36.27
N ASP A 258 47.75 18.70 36.72
CA ASP A 258 48.25 20.05 36.97
C ASP A 258 47.99 20.46 38.42
N GLU A 259 48.99 20.22 39.27
CA GLU A 259 49.13 20.78 40.63
C GLU A 259 49.40 22.31 40.62
N THR A 260 49.10 23.02 39.52
CA THR A 260 49.47 24.44 39.36
C THR A 260 48.31 25.42 39.27
N ILE A 261 47.05 24.97 39.34
CA ILE A 261 45.93 25.92 39.48
C ILE A 261 45.76 26.26 40.97
N ILE A 262 46.73 27.03 41.45
CA ILE A 262 46.67 27.79 42.69
C ILE A 262 46.12 29.17 42.30
N GLU A 263 44.80 29.37 42.37
CA GLU A 263 44.29 30.71 42.61
C GLU A 263 44.39 30.95 44.13
N ASP A 264 45.37 31.77 44.52
CA ASP A 264 45.54 32.35 45.86
C ASP A 264 45.90 31.43 47.04
N GLY A 265 46.57 30.31 46.80
CA GLY A 265 47.37 29.62 47.82
C GLY A 265 46.61 28.77 48.83
N VAL A 266 45.35 28.42 48.55
CA VAL A 266 44.54 27.54 49.40
C VAL A 266 44.05 26.34 48.57
N PRO A 267 44.22 25.08 49.04
CA PRO A 267 43.65 23.93 48.34
C PRO A 267 42.13 24.08 48.23
N LEU A 268 41.61 24.03 47.01
CA LEU A 268 40.16 24.07 46.75
C LEU A 268 39.48 22.91 47.48
N THR A 269 38.73 23.21 48.53
CA THR A 269 37.90 22.24 49.24
C THR A 269 36.66 21.89 48.40
N LYS A 270 36.05 20.73 48.66
CA LYS A 270 34.87 20.21 47.94
C LYS A 270 33.72 21.23 47.82
N ASP A 271 33.63 22.14 48.80
CA ASP A 271 32.62 23.20 48.88
C ASP A 271 32.86 24.34 47.87
N ASN A 272 34.09 24.48 47.36
CA ASN A 272 34.44 25.47 46.32
C ASN A 272 34.18 24.95 44.90
N LEU A 273 34.19 23.62 44.71
CA LEU A 273 33.90 22.98 43.42
C LEU A 273 32.39 22.86 43.15
N PHE A 274 31.58 22.89 44.20
CA PHE A 274 30.12 22.82 44.13
C PHE A 274 29.49 23.88 45.05
N PRO A 275 29.43 25.16 44.63
CA PRO A 275 28.78 26.17 45.43
C PRO A 275 27.33 25.76 45.70
N GLY A 276 26.90 25.93 46.96
CA GLY A 276 25.51 25.68 47.35
C GLY A 276 24.54 26.49 46.49
N LYS A 277 23.29 26.02 46.39
CA LYS A 277 22.22 26.70 45.62
C LYS A 277 22.24 28.20 45.94
N ASP A 278 22.41 29.02 44.91
CA ASP A 278 22.31 30.47 45.04
C ASP A 278 20.95 30.82 45.68
N PRO A 279 20.93 31.47 46.86
CA PRO A 279 19.69 31.79 47.57
C PRO A 279 18.78 32.74 46.78
N ASN A 280 19.30 33.41 45.74
CA ASN A 280 18.54 34.29 44.87
C ASN A 280 18.16 33.65 43.52
N TYR A 281 18.49 32.38 43.29
CA TYR A 281 18.12 31.70 42.06
C TYR A 281 16.61 31.41 42.02
N THR A 282 15.90 32.17 41.21
CA THR A 282 14.54 31.81 40.78
C THR A 282 14.58 31.06 39.45
N PRO A 283 14.16 29.79 39.39
CA PRO A 283 14.10 29.06 38.14
C PRO A 283 13.16 29.77 37.15
N PRO A 284 13.52 29.82 35.85
CA PRO A 284 12.70 30.48 34.85
C PRO A 284 11.34 29.75 34.72
N LYS A 285 10.24 30.51 34.71
CA LYS A 285 8.88 29.95 34.55
C LYS A 285 8.64 29.27 33.20
N VAL A 286 9.46 29.59 32.21
CA VAL A 286 9.40 29.04 30.85
C VAL A 286 10.83 28.81 30.39
N LEU A 287 11.11 27.64 29.81
CA LEU A 287 12.41 27.35 29.22
C LEU A 287 12.72 28.39 28.14
N PRO A 288 13.96 28.91 28.05
CA PRO A 288 14.36 29.74 26.93
C PRO A 288 14.13 28.97 25.62
N ARG A 289 13.65 29.68 24.59
CA ARG A 289 13.44 29.06 23.29
C ARG A 289 14.79 28.60 22.74
N PRO A 290 14.86 27.46 22.02
CA PRO A 290 16.08 27.06 21.36
C PRO A 290 16.54 28.19 20.44
N VAL A 291 17.82 28.54 20.55
CA VAL A 291 18.47 29.47 19.64
C VAL A 291 18.87 28.66 18.42
N ASP A 292 18.17 28.87 17.30
CA ASP A 292 18.62 28.36 16.01
C ASP A 292 19.85 29.19 15.59
N GLY A 293 21.04 28.58 15.63
CA GLY A 293 22.29 29.26 15.28
C GLY A 293 23.54 28.71 15.96
N TRP A 294 23.64 27.38 16.11
CA TRP A 294 24.95 26.74 16.26
C TRP A 294 25.41 26.34 14.86
N ASP A 295 25.99 27.31 14.14
CA ASP A 295 26.83 27.03 12.99
C ASP A 295 28.21 26.54 13.47
#